data_AF-A0A3D4ZUY0-F1
#
_entry.id   AF-A0A3D4ZUY0-F1
#
_cell.length_a   1.000
_cell.length_b   1.000
_cell.length_c   1.000
_cell.angle_alpha   90.00
_cell.angle_beta   90.00
_cell.angle_gamma   90.00
#
_symmetry.space_group_name_H-M   'P 1'
#
loop_
_entity.id
_entity.type
_entity.pdbx_description
1 polymer ?
#
loop_
_entity_poly.entity_id
_entity_poly.type
_entity_poly.pdbx_seq_one_letter_code
_entity_poly.pdbx_strand_id
1 'polypeptide(L)'
;MPVTGASVISSCAIGADGLVYAITDTKVFFVFDPRTREVTHREDFSTYGGPAALGMHTGPDGSIYLLMTKAVVRVTPGSLEHESLGQPPTGVGNGGALVDGLLYYSSGSHVWAFDVPGL
;
A
#
# COMPACT_ATOMS: atom_id res chain seq x y z
N MET A 1 5.91 18.08 0.19
CA MET A 1 4.69 18.87 -0.12
C MET A 1 3.49 18.14 0.47
N PRO A 2 2.59 18.81 1.20
CA PRO A 2 1.39 18.16 1.73
C PRO A 2 0.44 17.77 0.58
N VAL A 3 -0.25 16.64 0.72
CA VAL A 3 -1.38 16.30 -0.15
C VAL A 3 -2.61 17.05 0.37
N THR A 4 -3.22 17.90 -0.46
CA THR A 4 -4.35 18.75 -0.05
C THR A 4 -5.47 17.92 0.58
N GLY A 5 -5.92 18.31 1.77
CA GLY A 5 -7.01 17.65 2.49
C GLY A 5 -6.61 16.39 3.26
N ALA A 6 -5.41 15.84 3.05
CA ALA A 6 -4.87 14.76 3.88
C ALA A 6 -4.25 15.33 5.16
N SER A 7 -4.48 14.63 6.27
CA SER A 7 -3.84 14.96 7.56
C SER A 7 -2.69 14.02 7.89
N VAL A 8 -2.68 12.83 7.29
CA VAL A 8 -1.73 11.76 7.58
C VAL A 8 -1.34 11.04 6.30
N ILE A 9 -0.05 10.69 6.18
CA ILE A 9 0.40 9.64 5.27
C ILE A 9 0.32 8.33 6.07
N SER A 10 -0.63 7.46 5.73
CA SER A 10 -0.92 6.25 6.49
C SER A 10 0.16 5.19 6.33
N SER A 11 0.75 5.11 5.14
CA SER A 11 1.86 4.20 4.87
C SER A 11 2.65 4.67 3.64
N CYS A 12 3.92 4.27 3.56
CA CYS A 12 4.76 4.47 2.40
C CYS A 12 5.81 3.36 2.24
N ALA A 13 6.29 3.18 1.01
CA ALA A 13 7.36 2.26 0.67
C ALA A 13 8.23 2.84 -0.46
N ILE A 14 9.43 2.31 -0.62
CA ILE A 14 10.33 2.67 -1.71
C ILE A 14 10.14 1.65 -2.83
N GLY A 15 9.75 2.10 -4.01
CA GLY A 15 9.65 1.25 -5.20
C GLY A 15 11.02 0.82 -5.72
N ALA A 16 11.06 -0.24 -6.52
CA ALA A 16 12.29 -0.69 -7.18
C ALA A 16 12.88 0.35 -8.15
N ASP A 17 12.08 1.34 -8.55
CA ASP A 17 12.48 2.51 -9.35
C ASP A 17 13.11 3.65 -8.52
N GLY A 18 13.19 3.50 -7.19
CA GLY A 18 13.74 4.50 -6.27
C GLY A 18 12.78 5.64 -5.93
N LEU A 19 11.52 5.59 -6.37
CA LEU A 19 10.50 6.56 -5.99
C LEU A 19 9.82 6.16 -4.68
N VAL A 20 9.22 7.13 -3.99
CA VAL A 20 8.45 6.91 -2.76
C VAL A 20 6.98 6.79 -3.11
N TYR A 21 6.40 5.65 -2.81
CA TYR A 21 4.98 5.37 -2.97
C TYR A 21 4.30 5.54 -1.62
N ALA A 22 3.13 6.16 -1.59
CA ALA A 22 2.48 6.50 -0.34
C ALA A 22 0.96 6.57 -0.50
N ILE A 23 0.25 6.41 0.61
CA ILE A 23 -1.20 6.58 0.66
C ILE A 23 -1.61 7.41 1.88
N THR A 24 -2.56 8.31 1.68
CA THR A 24 -3.06 9.20 2.73
C THR A 24 -4.28 8.62 3.45
N ASP A 25 -4.59 9.17 4.63
CA ASP A 25 -5.84 8.91 5.37
C ASP A 25 -7.12 9.22 4.57
N THR A 26 -6.99 10.06 3.53
CA THR A 26 -8.02 10.40 2.56
C THR A 26 -8.03 9.51 1.31
N LYS A 27 -7.30 8.38 1.32
CA LYS A 27 -7.32 7.32 0.27
C LYS A 27 -6.68 7.78 -1.03
N VAL A 28 -5.90 8.87 -0.99
CA VAL A 28 -5.12 9.33 -2.13
C VAL A 28 -3.81 8.56 -2.14
N PHE A 29 -3.65 7.67 -3.11
CA PHE A 29 -2.37 7.08 -3.48
C PHE A 29 -1.56 8.10 -4.27
N PHE A 30 -0.26 8.19 -4.02
CA PHE A 30 0.62 9.09 -4.75
C PHE A 30 2.05 8.57 -4.83
N VAL A 31 2.77 9.06 -5.84
CA VAL A 31 4.19 8.77 -6.06
C VAL A 31 4.98 10.07 -5.94
N PHE A 32 6.04 10.04 -5.13
CA PHE A 32 6.93 11.16 -4.86
C PHE A 32 8.34 10.84 -5.33
N ASP A 33 8.91 11.73 -6.14
CA ASP A 33 10.29 11.67 -6.54
C ASP A 33 11.17 12.43 -5.51
N PRO A 34 12.02 11.72 -4.75
CA PRO A 34 12.85 12.35 -3.73
C PRO A 34 13.96 13.24 -4.30
N ARG A 35 14.32 13.07 -5.58
CA ARG A 35 15.38 13.84 -6.23
C ARG A 35 14.88 15.22 -6.65
N THR A 36 13.74 15.26 -7.30
CA THR A 36 13.09 16.51 -7.76
C THR A 36 12.22 17.14 -6.67
N ARG A 37 11.82 16.36 -5.66
CA ARG A 37 10.90 16.73 -4.58
C ARG A 37 9.48 17.02 -5.08
N GLU A 38 9.07 16.31 -6.11
CA GLU A 38 7.77 16.47 -6.76
C GLU A 38 6.89 15.23 -6.56
N VAL A 39 5.57 15.45 -6.55
CA VAL A 39 4.60 14.35 -6.61
C VAL A 39 4.24 14.13 -8.08
N THR A 40 4.67 13.01 -8.64
CA THR A 40 4.58 12.68 -10.06
C THR A 40 3.27 11.99 -10.44
N HIS A 41 2.58 11.36 -9.46
CA HIS A 41 1.28 10.72 -9.66
C HIS A 41 0.37 10.91 -8.45
N ARG A 42 -0.95 10.96 -8.70
CA ARG A 42 -2.00 10.94 -7.66
C ARG A 42 -3.23 10.20 -8.18
N GLU A 43 -3.82 9.40 -7.32
CA GLU A 43 -5.01 8.62 -7.66
C GLU A 43 -5.87 8.30 -6.43
N ASP A 44 -7.18 8.19 -6.64
CA ASP A 44 -8.12 7.83 -5.59
C ASP A 44 -8.26 6.30 -5.49
N PHE A 45 -7.85 5.73 -4.36
CA PHE A 45 -7.89 4.31 -4.05
C PHE A 45 -9.08 3.93 -3.17
N SER A 46 -10.09 4.81 -3.02
CA SER A 46 -11.27 4.59 -2.17
C SER A 46 -12.08 3.34 -2.51
N THR A 47 -11.98 2.84 -3.75
CA THR A 47 -12.57 1.56 -4.18
C THR A 47 -12.06 0.37 -3.34
N TYR A 48 -10.81 0.43 -2.86
CA TYR A 48 -10.19 -0.60 -2.03
C TYR A 48 -10.45 -0.43 -0.52
N GLY A 49 -11.19 0.61 -0.13
CA GLY A 49 -11.46 0.94 1.27
C GLY A 49 -10.44 1.92 1.87
N GLY A 50 -10.29 1.87 3.19
CA GLY A 50 -9.33 2.70 3.91
C GLY A 50 -7.94 2.06 3.93
N PRO A 51 -6.85 2.85 3.93
CA PRO A 51 -5.51 2.30 4.08
C PRO A 51 -5.26 1.81 5.51
N ALA A 52 -4.57 0.69 5.65
CA ALA A 52 -4.03 0.26 6.92
C ALA A 52 -2.75 1.06 7.24
N ALA A 53 -2.60 1.52 8.48
CA ALA A 53 -1.36 2.14 8.92
C ALA A 53 -0.20 1.13 8.81
N LEU A 54 0.97 1.56 8.34
CA LEU A 54 2.14 0.70 8.09
C LEU A 54 1.85 -0.49 7.14
N GLY A 55 0.81 -0.39 6.31
CA GLY A 55 0.37 -1.48 5.43
C GLY A 55 0.94 -1.46 4.02
N MET A 56 2.15 -0.93 3.81
CA MET A 56 2.77 -0.87 2.47
C MET A 56 4.13 -1.54 2.48
N HIS A 57 4.35 -2.48 1.56
CA HIS A 57 5.56 -3.28 1.49
C HIS A 57 6.04 -3.43 0.04
N THR A 58 7.35 -3.33 -0.16
CA THR A 58 7.98 -3.69 -1.42
C THR A 58 8.31 -5.18 -1.39
N GLY A 59 7.81 -5.95 -2.35
CA GLY A 59 8.10 -7.38 -2.48
C GLY A 59 9.46 -7.65 -3.13
N PRO A 60 9.95 -8.90 -3.03
CA PRO A 60 11.19 -9.32 -3.68
C PRO A 60 11.10 -9.32 -5.22
N ASP A 61 9.88 -9.32 -5.77
CA ASP A 61 9.60 -9.16 -7.19
C ASP A 61 9.65 -7.70 -7.67
N GLY A 62 9.90 -6.75 -6.76
CA GLY A 62 9.92 -5.31 -7.02
C GLY A 62 8.55 -4.63 -7.04
N SER A 63 7.46 -5.37 -6.87
CA SER A 63 6.11 -4.79 -6.77
C SER A 63 5.86 -4.18 -5.40
N ILE A 64 4.84 -3.32 -5.30
CA ILE A 64 4.39 -2.72 -4.05
C ILE A 64 3.05 -3.31 -3.67
N TYR A 65 2.92 -3.72 -2.42
CA TYR A 65 1.71 -4.31 -1.87
C TYR A 65 1.12 -3.41 -0.81
N LEU A 66 -0.17 -3.09 -0.95
CA LEU A 66 -0.93 -2.25 -0.04
C LEU A 66 -2.01 -3.09 0.64
N LEU A 67 -2.04 -3.02 1.96
CA LEU A 67 -3.11 -3.53 2.77
C LEU A 67 -4.18 -2.44 2.94
N MET A 68 -5.36 -2.69 2.38
CA MET A 68 -6.52 -1.83 2.46
C MET A 68 -7.66 -2.58 3.16
N THR A 69 -8.62 -1.85 3.75
CA THR A 69 -9.69 -2.49 4.53
C THR A 69 -10.57 -3.44 3.73
N LYS A 70 -10.63 -3.32 2.39
CA LYS A 70 -11.40 -4.21 1.50
C LYS A 70 -10.55 -5.01 0.51
N ALA A 71 -9.24 -4.79 0.43
CA ALA A 71 -8.41 -5.47 -0.56
C ALA A 71 -6.93 -5.52 -0.15
N VAL A 72 -6.22 -6.54 -0.62
CA VAL A 72 -4.77 -6.47 -0.81
C VAL A 72 -4.52 -6.04 -2.25
N VAL A 73 -3.82 -4.93 -2.44
CA VAL A 73 -3.59 -4.33 -3.75
C VAL A 73 -2.12 -4.48 -4.12
N ARG A 74 -1.84 -4.98 -5.33
CA ARG A 74 -0.50 -4.93 -5.92
C ARG A 74 -0.41 -3.73 -6.85
N VAL A 75 0.71 -3.03 -6.83
CA VAL A 75 1.05 -1.94 -7.73
C VAL A 75 2.41 -2.23 -8.35
N THR A 76 2.52 -2.11 -9.66
CA THR A 76 3.77 -2.25 -10.41
C THR A 76 4.47 -0.89 -10.50
N PRO A 77 5.66 -0.70 -9.92
CA PRO A 77 6.40 0.55 -10.07
C PRO A 77 6.71 0.89 -11.53
N GLY A 78 6.73 2.18 -11.85
CA GLY A 78 6.92 2.68 -13.22
C GLY A 78 5.64 2.71 -14.06
N SER A 79 4.97 1.57 -14.29
CA SER A 79 3.71 1.54 -15.05
C SER A 79 2.51 2.04 -14.23
N LEU A 80 2.60 1.93 -12.90
CA LEU A 80 1.55 2.24 -11.94
C LEU A 80 0.28 1.39 -12.11
N GLU A 81 0.35 0.32 -12.89
CA GLU A 81 -0.72 -0.66 -12.98
C GLU A 81 -0.97 -1.28 -11.61
N HIS A 82 -2.25 -1.37 -11.23
CA HIS A 82 -2.64 -1.89 -9.94
C HIS A 82 -3.81 -2.88 -10.04
N GLU A 83 -3.77 -3.92 -9.22
CA GLU A 83 -4.77 -4.98 -9.18
C GLU A 83 -5.12 -5.37 -7.74
N SER A 84 -6.38 -5.78 -7.54
CA SER A 84 -6.82 -6.36 -6.26
C SER A 84 -6.53 -7.86 -6.28
N LEU A 85 -5.68 -8.32 -5.37
CA LEU A 85 -5.33 -9.74 -5.22
C LEU A 85 -6.38 -10.55 -4.45
N GLY A 86 -7.26 -9.87 -3.72
CA GLY A 86 -8.32 -10.50 -2.94
C GLY A 86 -8.74 -9.66 -1.74
N GLN A 87 -9.87 -10.04 -1.15
CA GLN A 87 -10.42 -9.38 0.03
C GLN A 87 -10.08 -10.17 1.30
N PRO A 88 -9.39 -9.54 2.29
CA PRO A 88 -9.21 -10.12 3.62
C PRO A 88 -10.56 -10.39 4.31
N PRO A 89 -10.78 -11.58 4.91
CA PRO A 89 -12.09 -12.01 5.40
C PRO A 89 -12.64 -11.18 6.57
N THR A 90 -11.77 -10.59 7.39
CA THR A 90 -12.15 -9.82 8.58
C THR A 90 -11.88 -8.32 8.45
N GLY A 91 -11.49 -7.85 7.26
CA GLY A 91 -10.96 -6.50 7.05
C GLY A 91 -9.61 -6.28 7.74
N VAL A 92 -8.81 -5.35 7.18
CA VAL A 92 -7.49 -5.01 7.73
C VAL A 92 -7.61 -3.85 8.73
N GLY A 93 -7.05 -4.02 9.93
CA GLY A 93 -6.90 -2.95 10.92
C GLY A 93 -5.63 -2.14 10.68
N ASN A 94 -4.48 -2.71 11.07
CA ASN A 94 -3.16 -2.16 10.77
C ASN A 94 -2.34 -3.17 9.97
N GLY A 95 -1.44 -2.66 9.14
CA GLY A 95 -0.43 -3.44 8.44
C GLY A 95 0.60 -4.05 9.37
N GLY A 96 1.56 -4.74 8.78
CA GLY A 96 2.55 -5.51 9.53
C GLY A 96 3.83 -5.72 8.75
N ALA A 97 4.05 -6.95 8.28
CA ALA A 97 5.29 -7.35 7.64
C ALA A 97 5.00 -8.26 6.44
N LEU A 98 5.89 -8.22 5.44
CA LEU A 98 5.96 -9.20 4.37
C LEU A 98 7.10 -10.19 4.70
N VAL A 99 6.76 -11.46 4.91
CA VAL A 99 7.74 -12.52 5.24
C VAL A 99 7.36 -13.77 4.44
N ASP A 100 8.30 -14.29 3.65
CA ASP A 100 8.14 -15.53 2.86
C ASP A 100 6.81 -15.56 2.06
N GLY A 101 6.51 -14.48 1.33
CA GLY A 101 5.30 -14.34 0.51
C GLY A 101 4.01 -14.02 1.29
N LEU A 102 4.06 -13.99 2.63
CA LEU A 102 2.91 -13.71 3.47
C LEU A 102 2.89 -12.26 3.96
N LEU A 103 1.80 -11.55 3.68
CA LEU A 103 1.50 -10.25 4.28
C LEU A 103 0.77 -10.45 5.59
N TYR A 104 1.43 -10.11 6.68
CA TYR A 104 0.85 -10.15 8.02
C TYR A 104 0.17 -8.84 8.37
N TYR A 105 -1.00 -8.95 8.99
CA TYR A 105 -1.79 -7.80 9.40
C TYR A 105 -2.60 -8.08 10.66
N SER A 106 -3.05 -7.01 11.31
CA SER A 106 -3.92 -7.10 12.48
C SER A 106 -5.39 -6.98 12.11
N SER A 107 -6.25 -7.75 12.77
CA SER A 107 -7.69 -7.58 12.76
C SER A 107 -8.21 -7.76 14.19
N GLY A 108 -8.47 -6.64 14.87
CA GLY A 108 -8.63 -6.62 16.33
C GLY A 108 -7.36 -7.11 17.03
N SER A 109 -7.49 -8.07 17.94
CA SER A 109 -6.37 -8.70 18.66
C SER A 109 -5.72 -9.89 17.91
N HIS A 110 -6.14 -10.18 16.69
CA HIS A 110 -5.67 -11.34 15.92
C HIS A 110 -4.65 -10.93 14.88
N VAL A 111 -3.60 -11.75 14.73
CA VAL A 111 -2.68 -11.69 13.59
C VAL A 111 -3.25 -12.58 12.50
N TRP A 112 -3.36 -12.02 11.31
CA TRP A 112 -3.76 -12.70 10.09
C TRP A 112 -2.63 -12.64 9.07
N ALA A 113 -2.67 -13.54 8.12
CA ALA A 113 -1.76 -13.56 6.97
C ALA A 113 -2.57 -13.62 5.68
N PHE A 114 -2.08 -12.93 4.66
CA PHE A 114 -2.54 -13.06 3.28
C PHE A 114 -1.40 -13.63 2.45
N ASP A 115 -1.64 -14.76 1.80
CA ASP A 115 -0.72 -15.37 0.85
C ASP A 115 -0.74 -14.59 -0.46
N VAL A 116 0.39 -13.97 -0.81
CA VAL A 116 0.53 -13.17 -2.02
C VAL A 116 0.87 -14.10 -3.18
N PRO A 117 -0.03 -14.27 -4.17
CA PRO A 117 0.23 -15.20 -5.25
C PRO A 117 1.50 -14.83 -6.03
N GLY A 118 2.45 -15.76 -6.08
CA GLY A 118 3.69 -15.62 -6.84
C GLY A 118 4.86 -14.98 -6.08
N LEU A 119 4.74 -14.76 -4.76
CA LEU A 119 5.86 -14.41 -3.88
C LEU A 119 6.35 -15.61 -3.05
#